data_AF-A0A7C3X0N7-F1
#
_entry.id   AF-A0A7C3X0N7-F1
#
_cell.length_a   1.000
_cell.length_b   1.000
_cell.length_c   1.000
_cell.angle_alpha   90.00
_cell.angle_beta   90.00
_cell.angle_gamma   90.00
#
_symmetry.space_group_name_H-M   'P 1'
#
loop_
_entity.id
_entity.type
_entity.pdbx_description
1 polymer ?
#
loop_
_entity_poly.entity_id
_entity_poly.type
_entity_poly.pdbx_seq_one_letter_code
_entity_poly.pdbx_strand_id
1 'polypeptide(L)'
;MVKRVPNPGHAPGTLPPMLKEWGVTHVVAGGMGNRAVALFRSMGIEVVTGAQGRLEEVARALASGNLVSQENVCDHSGGHAGGHCHG
;
A
#
# COMPACT_ATOMS: atom_id res chain seq x y z
N MET A 1 -7.49 6.77 21.03
CA MET A 1 -8.27 5.52 20.98
C MET A 1 -7.80 4.72 19.78
N VAL A 2 -7.37 3.48 19.96
CA VAL A 2 -6.92 2.60 18.86
C VAL A 2 -8.02 1.57 18.62
N LYS A 3 -8.56 1.52 17.40
CA LYS A 3 -9.57 0.51 17.01
C LYS A 3 -8.83 -0.66 16.37
N ARG A 4 -9.00 -1.87 16.93
CA ARG A 4 -8.52 -3.11 16.34
C ARG A 4 -9.65 -3.73 15.53
N VAL A 5 -9.39 -4.00 14.26
CA VAL A 5 -10.35 -4.65 13.36
C VAL A 5 -9.75 -6.00 12.95
N PRO A 6 -10.47 -7.13 13.15
CA PRO A 6 -10.00 -8.42 12.66
C PRO A 6 -9.93 -8.40 11.14
N ASN A 7 -8.94 -9.10 10.57
CA ASN A 7 -8.83 -9.23 9.12
C ASN A 7 -10.10 -9.95 8.59
N PRO A 8 -10.88 -9.32 7.69
CA PRO A 8 -12.09 -9.93 7.14
C PRO A 8 -11.81 -11.12 6.19
N GLY A 9 -10.55 -11.40 5.87
CA GLY A 9 -10.12 -12.51 5.00
C GLY A 9 -9.44 -12.01 3.72
N HIS A 10 -8.64 -12.87 3.07
CA HIS A 10 -7.97 -12.57 1.81
C HIS A 10 -8.97 -12.56 0.64
N ALA A 11 -9.68 -11.46 0.46
CA ALA A 11 -10.38 -11.15 -0.78
C ALA A 11 -9.62 -10.02 -1.50
N PRO A 12 -9.12 -10.24 -2.73
CA PRO A 12 -8.50 -9.18 -3.52
C PRO A 12 -9.49 -8.02 -3.73
N GLY A 13 -9.11 -6.82 -3.29
CA GLY A 13 -9.85 -5.58 -3.59
C GLY A 13 -10.96 -5.17 -2.60
N THR A 14 -11.19 -5.89 -1.50
CA THR A 14 -12.23 -5.50 -0.51
C THR A 14 -11.77 -4.46 0.50
N LEU A 15 -10.51 -4.48 0.90
CA LEU A 15 -9.98 -3.56 1.92
C LEU A 15 -9.97 -2.08 1.48
N PRO A 16 -9.60 -1.71 0.23
CA PRO A 16 -9.50 -0.31 -0.14
C PRO A 16 -10.85 0.46 -0.10
N PRO A 17 -11.95 -0.07 -0.65
CA PRO A 17 -13.26 0.58 -0.54
C PRO A 17 -13.74 0.72 0.92
N MET A 18 -13.54 -0.32 1.74
CA MET A 18 -13.92 -0.29 3.16
C MET A 18 -13.16 0.79 3.93
N LEU A 19 -11.86 0.91 3.70
CA LEU A 19 -11.03 1.93 4.36
C LEU A 19 -11.43 3.34 3.92
N LYS A 20 -11.79 3.51 2.64
CA LYS A 20 -12.32 4.78 2.13
C LYS A 20 -13.63 5.16 2.81
N GLU A 21 -14.54 4.21 2.98
CA GLU A 21 -15.81 4.41 3.68
C GLU A 21 -15.61 4.81 5.15
N TRP A 22 -14.54 4.33 5.78
CA TRP A 22 -14.15 4.73 7.14
C TRP A 22 -13.43 6.08 7.21
N GLY A 23 -13.27 6.78 6.07
CA GLY A 23 -12.59 8.08 6.02
C GLY A 23 -11.08 7.99 6.20
N VAL A 24 -10.48 6.82 5.97
CA VAL A 24 -9.02 6.65 6.06
C VAL A 24 -8.35 7.40 4.91
N THR A 25 -7.36 8.22 5.23
CA THR A 25 -6.57 8.97 4.26
C THR A 25 -5.15 8.43 4.08
N HIS A 26 -4.61 7.72 5.07
CA HIS A 26 -3.26 7.19 5.08
C HIS A 26 -3.24 5.73 5.55
N VAL A 27 -2.48 4.88 4.84
CA VAL A 27 -2.27 3.47 5.16
C VAL A 27 -0.78 3.22 5.32
N VAL A 28 -0.40 2.60 6.43
CA VAL A 28 1.00 2.26 6.73
C VAL A 28 1.15 0.74 6.81
N ALA A 29 2.10 0.19 6.06
CA ALA A 29 2.37 -1.24 6.00
C ALA A 29 3.87 -1.53 5.95
N GLY A 30 4.30 -2.69 6.45
CA GLY A 30 5.68 -3.16 6.26
C GLY A 30 5.97 -3.54 4.82
N GLY A 31 5.06 -4.25 4.17
CA GLY A 31 5.11 -4.57 2.75
C GLY A 31 3.72 -4.51 2.12
N MET A 32 3.65 -4.04 0.88
CA MET A 32 2.43 -4.00 0.08
C MET A 32 2.79 -4.20 -1.39
N GLY A 33 2.04 -5.04 -2.10
CA GLY A 33 2.27 -5.24 -3.53
C GLY A 33 1.92 -4.00 -4.35
N ASN A 34 2.68 -3.74 -5.42
CA ASN A 34 2.52 -2.55 -6.28
C ASN A 34 1.08 -2.35 -6.79
N ARG A 35 0.38 -3.44 -7.12
CA ARG A 35 -1.04 -3.41 -7.53
C ARG A 35 -1.96 -2.85 -6.44
N ALA A 36 -1.72 -3.21 -5.18
CA ALA A 36 -2.52 -2.70 -4.06
C ALA A 36 -2.18 -1.24 -3.76
N VAL A 37 -0.89 -0.87 -3.80
CA VAL A 37 -0.44 0.53 -3.65
C VAL A 37 -1.12 1.44 -4.69
N ALA A 38 -1.11 1.03 -5.96
CA ALA A 38 -1.77 1.76 -7.04
C ALA A 38 -3.29 1.90 -6.82
N LEU A 39 -3.93 0.83 -6.33
CA LEU A 39 -5.37 0.83 -6.04
C LEU A 39 -5.73 1.82 -4.91
N PHE A 40 -4.96 1.84 -3.82
CA PHE A 40 -5.16 2.80 -2.72
C PHE A 40 -4.95 4.24 -3.18
N ARG A 41 -3.86 4.51 -3.90
CA ARG A 41 -3.58 5.85 -4.42
C ARG A 41 -4.63 6.33 -5.43
N SER A 42 -5.13 5.43 -6.28
CA SER A 42 -6.25 5.74 -7.18
C SER A 42 -7.53 6.13 -6.43
N MET A 43 -7.68 5.73 -5.16
CA MET A 43 -8.80 6.13 -4.29
C MET A 43 -8.48 7.38 -3.44
N GLY A 44 -7.32 8.02 -3.67
CA GLY A 44 -6.85 9.16 -2.90
C GLY A 44 -6.46 8.79 -1.46
N ILE A 45 -5.93 7.58 -1.27
CA ILE A 45 -5.38 7.10 -0.01
C ILE A 45 -3.86 7.02 -0.16
N GLU A 46 -3.15 7.76 0.69
CA GLU A 46 -1.70 7.73 0.75
C GLU A 46 -1.22 6.42 1.36
N VAL A 47 -0.23 5.79 0.72
CA VAL A 47 0.33 4.52 1.18
C VAL A 47 1.79 4.71 1.53
N VAL A 48 2.14 4.29 2.74
CA VAL A 48 3.50 4.26 3.23
C VAL A 48 3.92 2.82 3.49
N THR A 49 4.91 2.36 2.73
CA THR A 49 5.51 1.03 2.81
C THR A 49 6.87 1.06 3.48
N GLY A 50 7.30 -0.05 4.06
CA GLY A 50 8.60 -0.17 4.74
C GLY A 50 8.55 0.06 6.25
N ALA A 51 7.35 0.21 6.83
CA ALA A 51 7.21 0.37 8.28
C ALA A 51 7.58 -0.92 9.04
N GLN A 52 8.52 -0.80 9.97
CA GLN A 52 9.01 -1.90 10.80
C GLN A 52 9.16 -1.43 12.24
N GLY A 53 9.03 -2.35 13.21
CA GLY A 53 9.16 -2.04 14.64
C GLY A 53 7.81 -1.87 15.35
N ARG A 54 7.80 -1.10 16.44
CA ARG A 54 6.63 -0.94 17.31
C ARG A 54 5.60 0.01 16.70
N LEU A 55 4.31 -0.28 16.93
CA LEU A 55 3.20 0.55 16.47
C LEU A 55 3.35 2.01 16.93
N GLU A 56 3.81 2.24 18.16
CA GLU A 56 3.95 3.58 18.72
C GLU A 56 5.02 4.40 17.99
N GLU A 57 6.11 3.76 17.56
CA GLU A 57 7.21 4.41 16.85
C GLU A 57 6.79 4.78 15.43
N VAL A 58 6.15 3.84 14.73
CA VAL A 58 5.61 4.06 13.38
C VAL A 58 4.54 5.16 13.41
N ALA A 59 3.63 5.14 14.40
CA ALA A 59 2.61 6.18 14.53
C ALA A 59 3.21 7.56 14.81
N ARG A 60 4.26 7.65 15.65
CA ARG A 60 4.97 8.93 15.87
C ARG A 60 5.66 9.42 14.61
N ALA A 61 6.37 8.55 13.91
CA ALA A 61 7.07 8.93 12.68
C ALA A 61 6.07 9.38 11.58
N LEU A 62 4.89 8.77 11.51
CA LEU A 62 3.80 9.22 10.63
C LEU A 62 3.29 10.60 11.04
N ALA A 63 3.05 10.81 12.34
CA ALA A 63 2.58 12.10 12.87
C ALA A 63 3.60 13.22 12.67
N SER A 64 4.90 12.91 12.69
CA SER A 64 5.98 13.84 12.40
C SER A 64 6.20 14.09 10.90
N GLY A 65 5.45 13.43 10.01
CA GLY A 65 5.59 13.54 8.55
C GLY A 65 6.90 12.96 8.02
N ASN A 66 7.61 12.14 8.80
CA ASN A 66 8.96 11.68 8.51
C ASN A 66 8.99 10.23 7.96
N LEU A 67 7.82 9.63 7.73
CA LEU A 67 7.70 8.27 7.22
C LEU A 67 7.77 8.29 5.70
N VAL A 68 8.97 8.02 5.17
CA VAL A 68 9.22 7.95 3.73
C VAL A 68 8.67 6.63 3.20
N SER A 69 7.69 6.71 2.30
CA SER A 69 7.22 5.55 1.56
C SER A 69 8.37 4.97 0.77
N GLN A 70 8.69 3.69 0.97
CA GLN A 70 9.52 2.98 0.00
C GLN A 70 8.67 2.71 -1.24
N GLU A 71 8.49 3.75 -2.05
CA GLU A 71 8.03 3.61 -3.41
C GLU A 71 9.12 2.87 -4.16
N ASN A 72 8.96 1.55 -4.27
CA ASN A 72 9.75 0.77 -5.18
C ASN A 72 9.28 1.16 -6.59
N VAL A 73 9.72 2.34 -7.06
CA VAL A 73 9.74 2.72 -8.48
C VAL A 73 10.75 1.79 -9.12
N CYS A 74 10.33 0.55 -9.35
CA CYS A 74 10.89 -0.24 -10.42
C CYS A 74 10.44 0.44 -11.72
N ASP A 75 11.24 1.42 -12.13
CA ASP A 75 11.34 1.87 -13.51
C ASP A 75 11.82 0.66 -14.32
N HIS A 76 10.92 -0.23 -14.69
CA HIS A 76 11.19 -1.24 -15.71
C HIS A 76 11.02 -0.58 -17.08
N SER A 77 11.91 0.36 -17.37
CA SER A 77 12.32 0.69 -18.72
C SER A 77 12.98 -0.56 -19.32
N GLY A 78 12.16 -1.41 -19.91
CA GLY A 78 12.60 -2.67 -20.51
C GLY A 78 11.56 -3.18 -21.49
N GLY A 79 11.26 -2.38 -22.51
CA GLY A 79 10.52 -2.86 -23.67
C GLY A 79 11.28 -4.01 -24.33
N HIS A 80 10.66 -5.18 -24.40
CA HIS A 80 10.93 -6.13 -25.46
C HIS A 80 9.61 -6.51 -26.12
N ALA A 81 9.47 -5.95 -27.31
CA ALA A 81 8.46 -6.24 -28.30
C ALA A 81 8.61 -7.68 -28.82
N GLY A 82 7.47 -8.28 -29.16
CA GLY A 82 7.32 -9.17 -30.32
C GLY A 82 7.68 -10.65 -30.10
N GLY A 83 6.74 -11.52 -30.46
CA GLY A 83 7.07 -12.91 -30.82
C GLY A 83 5.98 -13.93 -30.52
N HIS A 84 4.98 -14.01 -31.38
CA HIS A 84 4.21 -15.23 -31.59
C HIS A 84 5.12 -16.30 -32.22
N CYS A 85 5.20 -17.51 -31.64
CA CYS A 85 5.51 -18.72 -32.39
C CYS A 85 5.09 -20.00 -31.64
N HIS A 86 4.26 -20.78 -32.33
CA HIS A 86 3.89 -22.17 -32.05
C HIS A 86 5.09 -23.11 -32.15
N GLY A 87 5.06 -24.18 -31.35
CA GLY A 87 5.85 -25.41 -31.48
C GLY A 87 5.21 -26.50 -30.65
#